data_AF-A0AAV6J5L0-F1
#
_entry.id   AF-A0AAV6J5L0-F1
#
_cell.length_a   1.000
_cell.length_b   1.000
_cell.length_c   1.000
_cell.angle_alpha   90.00
_cell.angle_beta   90.00
_cell.angle_gamma   90.00
#
_symmetry.space_group_name_H-M   'P 1'
#
loop_
_entity.id
_entity.type
_entity.pdbx_description
1 polymer ?
#
loop_
_entity_poly.entity_id
_entity_poly.type
_entity_poly.pdbx_seq_one_letter_code
_entity_poly.pdbx_strand_id
1 'polypeptide(L)'
;MKLYSNLVIAVTFRRLLFFQSDPMAVVYTKGRDGTLQEIGRTEVVLNSLNPKWITKHAVTYHFEVVQTLVFCVYDVDTQFHNLDVKVNAYLNL
;
A
#
# COMPACT_ATOMS: atom_id res chain seq x y z
N MET A 1 -31.20 4.23 14.71
CA MET A 1 -29.99 5.08 14.71
C MET A 1 -28.86 4.26 14.09
N LYS A 2 -28.16 4.75 13.04
CA LYS A 2 -26.97 4.06 12.54
C LYS A 2 -25.80 4.41 13.45
N LEU A 3 -25.19 3.41 14.07
CA LEU A 3 -24.05 3.54 14.98
C LEU A 3 -22.70 3.44 14.24
N TYR A 4 -22.72 3.58 12.91
CA TYR A 4 -21.54 3.45 12.07
C TYR A 4 -21.55 4.47 10.92
N SER A 5 -20.35 4.85 10.49
CA SER A 5 -20.11 5.74 9.34
C SER A 5 -19.02 5.15 8.45
N ASN A 6 -18.96 5.55 7.18
CA ASN A 6 -17.87 5.16 6.29
C ASN A 6 -16.78 6.22 6.32
N LEU A 7 -15.55 5.82 6.64
CA LEU A 7 -14.36 6.66 6.52
C LEU A 7 -13.62 6.29 5.23
N VAL A 8 -13.17 7.30 4.49
CA VAL A 8 -12.30 7.13 3.33
C VAL A 8 -10.93 7.66 3.68
N ILE A 9 -9.94 6.77 3.69
CA ILE A 9 -8.57 7.09 4.08
C ILE A 9 -7.72 7.23 2.81
N ALA A 10 -7.03 8.37 2.70
CA ALA A 10 -5.99 8.59 1.71
C ALA A 10 -4.63 8.58 2.42
N VAL A 11 -3.68 7.83 1.87
CA VAL A 11 -2.32 7.74 2.41
C VAL A 11 -1.39 8.58 1.53
N THR A 12 -0.48 9.33 2.15
CA THR A 12 0.59 10.04 1.46
C THR A 12 1.90 9.81 2.20
N PHE A 13 2.98 9.59 1.47
CA PHE A 13 4.29 9.36 2.06
C PHE A 13 5.30 10.35 1.47
N ARG A 14 6.17 10.88 2.34
CA ARG A 14 7.32 11.70 1.94
C ARG A 14 8.57 11.07 2.53
N ARG A 15 9.47 10.62 1.66
CA ARG A 15 10.77 10.09 2.09
C ARG A 15 11.73 11.27 2.29
N LEU A 16 12.45 11.27 3.41
CA LEU A 16 13.48 12.27 3.73
C LEU A 16 14.88 11.92 3.19
N LEU A 17 15.04 10.73 2.60
CA LEU A 17 16.29 10.24 2.00
C LEU A 17 16.27 10.43 0.49
N PHE A 18 17.43 10.73 -0.10
CA PHE A 18 17.58 11.12 -1.51
C PHE A 18 17.56 9.97 -2.54
N PHE A 19 17.28 8.74 -2.12
CA PHE A 19 17.25 7.59 -3.03
C PHE A 19 15.84 7.31 -3.53
N GLN A 20 15.73 7.19 -4.84
CA GLN A 20 14.50 6.85 -5.55
C GLN A 20 14.06 5.43 -5.18
N SER A 21 12.75 5.23 -4.99
CA SER A 21 12.14 3.98 -4.52
C SER A 21 10.82 3.70 -5.21
N ASP A 22 10.32 2.48 -5.08
CA ASP A 22 9.05 2.02 -5.65
C ASP A 22 8.01 1.78 -4.54
N PRO A 23 7.51 2.84 -3.87
CA PRO A 23 6.72 2.71 -2.66
C PRO A 23 5.29 2.18 -2.91
N MET A 24 4.87 1.26 -2.03
CA MET A 24 3.50 0.75 -1.90
C MET A 24 3.08 0.80 -0.42
N ALA A 25 1.90 1.35 -0.13
CA ALA A 25 1.33 1.35 1.21
C ALA A 25 0.34 0.20 1.40
N VAL A 26 0.34 -0.40 2.58
CA VAL A 26 -0.62 -1.42 3.00
C VAL A 26 -1.23 -1.00 4.33
N VAL A 27 -2.55 -1.11 4.42
CA VAL A 27 -3.31 -0.79 5.63
C VAL A 27 -3.85 -2.06 6.25
N TYR A 28 -3.66 -2.20 7.56
CA TYR A 28 -4.17 -3.31 8.36
C TYR A 28 -5.09 -2.81 9.46
N THR A 29 -6.08 -3.62 9.85
CA THR A 29 -6.68 -3.54 11.19
C THR A 29 -5.89 -4.44 12.14
N LYS A 30 -5.78 -4.02 13.40
CA LYS A 30 -5.20 -4.85 14.46
C LYS A 30 -6.29 -5.39 15.38
N GLY A 31 -6.42 -6.71 15.43
CA GLY A 31 -7.30 -7.42 16.35
C GLY A 31 -6.85 -7.29 17.81
N ARG A 32 -7.72 -7.64 18.76
CA ARG A 32 -7.41 -7.60 20.20
C ARG A 32 -6.32 -8.61 20.60
N ASP A 33 -6.21 -9.69 19.84
CA ASP A 33 -5.15 -10.70 19.92
C ASP A 33 -3.83 -10.24 19.28
N GLY A 34 -3.81 -9.04 18.69
CA GLY A 34 -2.65 -8.47 18.02
C GLY A 34 -2.47 -8.92 16.57
N THR A 35 -3.37 -9.76 16.04
CA THR A 35 -3.33 -10.18 14.64
C THR A 35 -3.59 -9.01 13.72
N LEU A 36 -2.88 -8.99 12.58
CA LEU A 36 -3.07 -7.98 11.55
C LEU A 36 -3.92 -8.57 10.43
N GLN A 37 -5.04 -7.91 10.12
CA GLN A 37 -5.87 -8.24 8.97
C GLN A 37 -5.72 -7.14 7.93
N GLU A 38 -5.35 -7.51 6.71
CA GLU A 38 -5.17 -6.55 5.62
C GLU A 38 -6.52 -5.98 5.16
N ILE A 39 -6.60 -4.65 5.09
CA ILE A 39 -7.74 -3.91 4.53
C ILE A 39 -7.55 -3.72 3.03
N GLY A 40 -6.32 -3.43 2.62
CA GLY A 40 -5.94 -3.30 1.22
C GLY A 40 -4.57 -2.68 1.03
N ARG A 41 -4.12 -2.68 -0.23
CA ARG A 41 -2.84 -2.12 -0.69
C ARG A 41 -3.10 -1.02 -1.70
N THR A 42 -2.20 -0.05 -1.77
CA THR A 42 -2.17 0.93 -2.86
C THR A 42 -1.48 0.34 -4.08
N GLU A 43 -1.54 1.05 -5.20
CA GLU A 43 -0.64 0.81 -6.32
C GLU A 43 0.83 1.07 -5.94
N VAL A 44 1.75 0.48 -6.71
CA VAL A 44 3.18 0.79 -6.63
C VAL A 44 3.41 2.08 -7.43
N VAL A 45 4.02 3.09 -6.81
CA VAL A 45 4.43 4.30 -7.52
C VAL A 45 5.90 4.15 -7.87
N LEU A 46 6.19 3.89 -9.14
CA LEU A 46 7.56 3.69 -9.57
C LEU A 46 8.38 4.96 -9.36
N ASN A 47 9.59 4.76 -8.88
CA ASN A 47 10.66 5.74 -8.97
C ASN A 47 10.29 7.10 -8.34
N SER A 48 9.74 7.10 -7.12
CA SER A 48 9.23 8.31 -6.46
C SER A 48 9.73 8.52 -5.03
N LEU A 49 10.12 9.76 -4.74
CA LEU A 49 10.47 10.25 -3.39
C LEU A 49 9.25 10.75 -2.59
N ASN A 50 8.16 11.08 -3.30
CA ASN A 50 6.94 11.64 -2.73
C ASN A 50 5.72 10.99 -3.41
N PRO A 51 5.48 9.67 -3.22
CA PRO A 51 4.37 8.99 -3.85
C PRO A 51 3.03 9.60 -3.43
N LYS A 52 2.16 9.79 -4.41
CA LYS A 52 0.76 10.10 -4.22
C LYS A 52 -0.04 8.94 -4.76
N TRP A 53 -0.58 8.13 -3.86
CA TRP A 53 -1.45 7.04 -4.24
C TRP A 53 -2.86 7.56 -4.54
N ILE A 54 -3.45 7.05 -5.61
CA ILE A 54 -4.82 7.30 -6.05
C ILE A 54 -5.78 6.41 -5.23
N THR A 55 -5.33 5.19 -4.90
CA THR A 55 -6.13 4.24 -4.12
C THR A 55 -6.47 4.80 -2.74
N LYS A 56 -7.76 4.75 -2.42
CA LYS A 56 -8.29 5.13 -1.10
C LYS A 56 -8.87 3.90 -0.42
N HIS A 57 -8.72 3.81 0.89
CA HIS A 57 -9.23 2.68 1.67
C HIS A 57 -10.52 3.08 2.38
N ALA A 58 -11.60 2.33 2.13
CA ALA A 58 -12.85 2.48 2.84
C ALA A 58 -12.81 1.66 4.13
N VAL A 59 -13.11 2.28 5.27
CA VAL A 59 -13.17 1.63 6.57
C VAL A 59 -14.49 1.96 7.24
N THR A 60 -15.19 0.95 7.74
CA THR A 60 -16.38 1.15 8.57
C THR A 60 -15.93 1.63 9.94
N TYR A 61 -16.33 2.85 10.31
CA TYR A 61 -16.08 3.43 11.62
C TYR A 61 -17.21 3.11 12.60
N HIS A 62 -16.85 2.60 13.77
CA HIS A 62 -17.71 2.28 14.89
C HIS A 62 -17.31 3.13 16.10
N PHE A 63 -18.19 4.04 16.53
CA PHE A 63 -17.82 5.05 17.54
C PHE A 63 -17.50 4.47 18.94
N GLU A 64 -18.08 3.32 19.29
CA GLU A 64 -17.90 2.69 20.60
C GLU A 64 -16.63 1.85 20.71
N VAL A 65 -15.89 1.67 19.61
CA VAL A 65 -14.78 0.71 19.53
C VAL A 65 -13.50 1.41 19.12
N VAL A 66 -12.41 1.14 19.84
CA VAL A 66 -11.07 1.52 19.39
C VAL A 66 -10.68 0.62 18.22
N GLN A 67 -10.64 1.20 17.02
CA GLN A 67 -10.23 0.51 15.79
C GLN A 67 -8.79 0.90 15.45
N THR A 68 -7.83 0.06 15.82
CA THR A 68 -6.40 0.32 15.55
C THR A 68 -6.09 0.02 14.09
N LEU A 69 -5.60 1.04 13.37
CA LEU A 69 -5.09 0.92 12.01
C LEU A 69 -3.56 0.93 12.02
N VAL A 70 -2.96 0.04 11.24
CA VAL A 70 -1.51 -0.03 11.05
C VAL A 70 -1.21 0.24 9.58
N PHE A 71 -0.31 1.19 9.32
CA PHE A 71 0.12 1.57 7.99
C PHE A 71 1.57 1.13 7.79
N CYS A 72 1.80 0.30 6.77
CA CYS A 72 3.14 -0.13 6.37
C CYS A 72 3.43 0.41 4.98
N VAL A 73 4.63 0.96 4.77
CA VAL A 73 5.12 1.36 3.44
C VAL A 73 6.28 0.44 3.06
N TYR A 74 6.16 -0.21 1.91
CA TYR A 74 7.16 -1.12 1.36
C TYR A 74 7.83 -0.47 0.16
N ASP A 75 9.13 -0.68 0.02
CA ASP A 75 9.90 -0.41 -1.20
C ASP A 75 9.85 -1.69 -2.05
N VAL A 76 9.15 -1.64 -3.18
CA VAL A 76 8.95 -2.83 -4.02
C VAL A 76 10.14 -2.96 -4.98
N ASP A 77 11.17 -3.69 -4.56
CA ASP A 77 12.39 -3.88 -5.36
C ASP A 77 12.10 -4.32 -6.81
N THR A 78 12.63 -3.54 -7.74
CA THR A 78 12.46 -3.59 -9.19
C THR A 78 13.18 -4.78 -9.86
N GLN A 79 13.66 -5.79 -9.11
CA GLN A 79 14.42 -6.94 -9.65
C GLN A 79 13.64 -7.76 -10.71
N PHE A 80 12.34 -7.51 -10.85
CA PHE A 80 11.47 -8.12 -11.85
C PHE A 80 11.06 -7.20 -13.01
N HIS A 81 11.48 -5.94 -13.08
CA HIS A 81 11.08 -5.04 -14.18
C HIS A 81 11.80 -5.32 -15.51
N ASN A 82 12.89 -6.11 -15.53
CA ASN A 82 13.73 -6.32 -16.71
C ASN A 82 13.66 -7.73 -17.33
N LEU A 83 12.79 -8.63 -16.86
CA LEU A 83 12.77 -10.01 -17.37
C LEU A 83 11.76 -10.28 -18.50
N ASP A 84 10.91 -9.31 -18.88
CA ASP A 84 9.81 -9.56 -19.84
C ASP A 84 9.98 -9.00 -21.25
N VAL A 85 11.18 -8.58 -21.69
CA VAL A 85 11.37 -8.10 -23.09
C VAL A 85 12.47 -8.82 -23.87
N LYS A 86 13.40 -9.54 -23.23
CA LYS A 86 14.54 -10.18 -23.97
C LYS A 86 14.51 -11.71 -24.07
N VAL A 87 13.61 -12.41 -23.37
CA VAL A 87 13.65 -13.89 -23.38
C VAL A 87 13.01 -14.50 -24.65
N ASN A 88 12.15 -13.76 -25.37
CA ASN A 88 11.53 -14.24 -26.61
C ASN A 88 12.35 -13.99 -27.90
N ALA A 89 13.53 -13.37 -27.83
CA ALA A 89 14.36 -13.09 -29.00
C ALA A 89 15.47 -14.13 -29.26
N TYR A 90 15.73 -15.06 -28.33
CA TYR A 90 16.86 -16.00 -28.42
C TYR A 90 16.47 -17.48 -28.59
N LEU A 91 15.18 -17.81 -28.73
CA LEU A 91 14.71 -19.19 -28.95
C LEU A 91 14.23 -19.46 -30.38
N ASN A 92 14.63 -18.63 -31.35
CA ASN A 92 14.39 -18.85 -32.79
C ASN A 92 15.69 -18.92 -33.61
N LEU A 93 16.75 -19.53 -33.05
CA LEU A 93 17.93 -19.99 -33.80
C LEU A 93 18.16 -21.47 -33.49
#